data_AF-X6F2E8-F1
#
_entry.id   AF-X6F2E8-F1
#
_cell.length_a   1.000
_cell.length_b   1.000
_cell.length_c   1.000
_cell.angle_alpha   90.00
_cell.angle_beta   90.00
_cell.angle_gamma   90.00
#
_symmetry.space_group_name_H-M   'P 1'
#
loop_
_entity.id
_entity.type
_entity.pdbx_description
1 polymer ?
#
loop_
_entity_poly.entity_id
_entity_poly.type
_entity_poly.pdbx_seq_one_letter_code
_entity_poly.pdbx_strand_id
1 'polypeptide(L)'
;MQFHRFMRADEFVRELAPLHAFRSEYMGTSLLEGLESASLLFPRIRLRYPDPVARRLWLEMHEDMPCQLKHPLEPDGARWDSAVDFRNRLHRWQNYIVYGISPHPLDDYEPRFTEFVQRPKDFSFERRLDRRVDVSSDVYETLFDDCNVEDYYSSWQLLFAAELADAGIHMRINLADRNIARAAEKAIHQGRIPAGTSSAFNFLPAHAARNFASHEKALDAVVWFAEERSRMLSKITTQHGGGRFRLSPAEGAQYEQAGQDLALASAKRFSIGGNDLETLIRPNCETELEGLAEGSNRSLT
;
A
#
# COMPACT_ATOMS: atom_id res chain seq x y z
N MET A 1 -9.27 -1.41 9.81
CA MET A 1 -8.37 -1.09 8.69
C MET A 1 -8.00 0.38 8.81
N GLN A 2 -6.72 0.70 8.92
CA GLN A 2 -6.26 2.10 8.84
C GLN A 2 -6.12 2.49 7.37
N PHE A 3 -6.41 3.76 7.04
CA PHE A 3 -6.22 4.28 5.70
C PHE A 3 -4.76 4.71 5.51
N HIS A 4 -4.13 4.19 4.46
CA HIS A 4 -2.77 4.48 4.05
C HIS A 4 -2.76 4.79 2.56
N ARG A 5 -2.27 5.97 2.20
CA ARG A 5 -2.08 6.38 0.80
C ARG A 5 -0.85 5.72 0.17
N PHE A 6 0.11 5.30 1.00
CA PHE A 6 1.34 4.58 0.63
C PHE A 6 1.59 3.42 1.59
N MET A 7 0.98 2.29 1.27
CA MET A 7 1.09 1.00 1.94
C MET A 7 2.15 0.15 1.26
N ARG A 8 3.10 -0.41 2.00
CA ARG A 8 4.10 -1.32 1.40
C ARG A 8 3.44 -2.60 0.90
N ALA A 9 4.04 -3.26 -0.09
CA ALA A 9 3.49 -4.49 -0.67
C ALA A 9 3.17 -5.60 0.35
N ASP A 10 4.03 -5.79 1.36
CA ASP A 10 3.83 -6.76 2.43
C ASP A 10 2.65 -6.38 3.34
N GLU A 11 2.53 -5.09 3.67
CA GLU A 11 1.39 -4.54 4.38
C GLU A 11 0.09 -4.67 3.57
N PHE A 12 0.14 -4.42 2.27
CA PHE A 12 -1.00 -4.57 1.38
C PHE A 12 -1.52 -6.01 1.34
N VAL A 13 -0.62 -6.99 1.20
CA VAL A 13 -1.00 -8.41 1.27
C VAL A 13 -1.59 -8.75 2.65
N ARG A 14 -1.02 -8.21 3.72
CA ARG A 14 -1.52 -8.42 5.09
C ARG A 14 -2.93 -7.86 5.29
N GLU A 15 -3.22 -6.67 4.77
CA GLU A 15 -4.56 -6.06 4.86
C GLU A 15 -5.57 -6.71 3.89
N LEU A 16 -5.09 -7.31 2.79
CA LEU A 16 -5.93 -8.06 1.84
C LEU A 16 -6.36 -9.42 2.39
N ALA A 17 -5.54 -10.06 3.23
CA ALA A 17 -5.81 -11.40 3.74
C ALA A 17 -7.15 -11.53 4.53
N PRO A 18 -7.51 -10.61 5.43
CA PRO A 18 -8.82 -10.62 6.12
C PRO A 18 -10.03 -10.46 5.21
N LEU A 19 -9.86 -9.89 4.01
CA LEU A 19 -10.97 -9.71 3.06
C LEU A 19 -11.36 -11.05 2.39
N HIS A 20 -10.56 -12.11 2.56
CA HIS A 20 -10.79 -13.44 1.99
C HIS A 20 -11.06 -13.45 0.48
N ALA A 21 -10.63 -12.38 -0.21
CA ALA A 21 -10.90 -12.17 -1.63
C ALA A 21 -10.13 -13.16 -2.50
N PHE A 22 -8.87 -13.45 -2.14
CA PHE A 22 -8.08 -14.52 -2.75
C PHE A 22 -8.07 -15.73 -1.81
N ARG A 23 -8.42 -16.91 -2.33
CA ARG A 23 -8.39 -18.17 -1.57
C ARG A 23 -7.14 -18.95 -1.98
N SER A 24 -6.38 -19.48 -1.01
CA SER A 24 -5.21 -20.39 -1.13
C SER A 24 -3.80 -19.78 -0.98
N GLU A 25 -2.78 -20.66 -1.06
CA GLU A 25 -1.32 -20.47 -0.95
C GLU A 25 -0.69 -19.39 -1.86
N TYR A 26 -1.49 -18.73 -2.71
CA TYR A 26 -1.04 -17.64 -3.57
C TYR A 26 -1.06 -16.26 -2.90
N MET A 27 -1.47 -16.16 -1.63
CA MET A 27 -1.37 -14.91 -0.85
C MET A 27 0.10 -14.56 -0.58
N GLY A 28 0.66 -13.62 -1.35
CA GLY A 28 2.05 -13.19 -1.25
C GLY A 28 2.42 -12.13 -2.29
N THR A 29 3.69 -11.70 -2.31
CA THR A 29 4.20 -10.74 -3.31
C THR A 29 4.04 -11.24 -4.75
N SER A 30 4.09 -12.56 -4.96
CA SER A 30 3.86 -13.18 -6.27
C SER A 30 2.45 -12.95 -6.82
N LEU A 31 1.44 -12.78 -5.96
CA LEU A 31 0.09 -12.39 -6.40
C LEU A 31 0.12 -10.99 -7.00
N LEU A 32 0.75 -10.05 -6.31
CA LEU A 32 0.84 -8.66 -6.77
C LEU A 32 1.62 -8.56 -8.08
N GLU A 33 2.71 -9.31 -8.23
CA GLU A 33 3.42 -9.43 -9.51
C GLU A 33 2.54 -10.02 -10.61
N GLY A 34 1.74 -11.04 -10.30
CA GLY A 34 0.77 -11.61 -11.24
C GLY A 34 -0.25 -10.58 -11.71
N LEU A 35 -0.83 -9.82 -10.78
CA LEU A 35 -1.79 -8.75 -11.09
C LEU A 35 -1.16 -7.59 -11.88
N GLU A 36 0.10 -7.22 -11.58
CA GLU A 36 0.85 -6.20 -12.33
C GLU A 36 1.16 -6.69 -13.76
N SER A 37 1.63 -7.93 -13.91
CA SER A 37 1.92 -8.53 -15.21
C SER A 37 0.69 -8.63 -16.11
N ALA A 38 -0.49 -8.85 -15.51
CA ALA A 38 -1.78 -8.88 -16.20
C ALA A 38 -2.36 -7.48 -16.43
N SER A 39 -1.66 -6.42 -16.01
CA SER A 39 -2.14 -5.03 -16.07
C SER A 39 -3.46 -4.81 -15.33
N LEU A 40 -3.73 -5.60 -14.30
CA LEU A 40 -4.95 -5.53 -13.50
C LEU A 40 -4.76 -4.59 -12.30
N LEU A 41 -3.61 -4.65 -11.64
CA LEU A 41 -3.28 -3.82 -10.49
C LEU A 41 -1.83 -3.36 -10.59
N PHE A 42 -1.59 -2.06 -10.49
CA PHE A 42 -0.25 -1.49 -10.45
C PHE A 42 0.01 -0.89 -9.07
N PRO A 43 1.25 -0.98 -8.54
CA PRO A 43 1.63 -0.11 -7.43
C PRO A 43 1.44 1.36 -7.84
N ARG A 44 0.98 2.18 -6.90
CA ARG A 44 0.80 3.62 -7.09
C ARG A 44 2.14 4.30 -7.34
N ILE A 45 3.12 3.94 -6.51
CA ILE A 45 4.51 4.41 -6.59
C ILE A 45 5.42 3.21 -6.38
N ARG A 46 6.52 3.19 -7.13
CA ARG A 46 7.63 2.29 -6.89
C ARG A 46 8.86 3.13 -6.57
N LEU A 47 9.48 2.90 -5.42
CA LEU A 47 10.79 3.46 -5.13
C LEU A 47 11.83 2.50 -5.71
N ARG A 48 12.71 3.03 -6.56
CA ARG A 48 13.83 2.29 -7.14
C ARG A 48 15.01 3.22 -7.25
N TYR A 49 16.02 2.97 -6.42
CA TYR A 49 17.28 3.70 -6.49
C TYR A 49 18.12 3.17 -7.67
N PRO A 50 18.87 4.04 -8.38
CA PRO A 50 19.88 3.59 -9.33
C PRO A 50 20.86 2.60 -8.67
N ASP A 51 21.31 1.59 -9.39
CA ASP A 51 22.13 0.50 -8.84
C ASP A 51 23.36 0.97 -8.04
N PRO A 52 24.15 1.99 -8.47
CA PRO A 52 25.28 2.49 -7.68
C PRO A 52 24.85 3.06 -6.31
N VAL A 53 23.68 3.72 -6.26
CA VAL A 53 23.10 4.27 -5.03
C VAL A 53 22.61 3.14 -4.12
N ALA A 54 21.89 2.17 -4.69
CA ALA A 54 21.42 1.00 -3.94
C ALA A 54 22.57 0.19 -3.34
N ARG A 55 23.64 -0.07 -4.11
CA ARG A 55 24.85 -0.74 -3.62
C ARG A 55 25.51 0.00 -2.46
N ARG A 56 25.61 1.33 -2.57
CA ARG A 56 26.19 2.15 -1.50
C ARG A 56 25.31 2.14 -0.24
N LEU A 57 23.99 2.28 -0.40
CA LEU A 57 23.04 2.16 0.71
C LEU A 57 23.15 0.79 1.38
N TRP A 58 23.29 -0.30 0.61
CA TRP A 58 23.50 -1.64 1.14
C TRP A 58 24.78 -1.71 1.98
N LEU A 59 25.90 -1.19 1.47
CA LEU A 59 27.18 -1.19 2.19
C LEU A 59 27.09 -0.39 3.52
N GLU A 60 26.45 0.77 3.52
CA GLU A 60 26.26 1.60 4.73
C GLU A 60 25.28 0.97 5.74
N MET A 61 24.41 0.06 5.31
CA MET A 61 23.54 -0.70 6.24
C MET A 61 24.21 -1.93 6.84
N HIS A 62 25.32 -2.39 6.26
CA HIS A 62 26.04 -3.61 6.64
C HIS A 62 27.49 -3.27 7.04
N GLU A 63 27.66 -2.25 7.87
CA GLU A 63 28.98 -1.80 8.35
C GLU A 63 29.74 -2.89 9.12
N ASP A 64 29.01 -3.86 9.70
CA ASP A 64 29.56 -5.03 10.40
C ASP A 64 30.16 -6.08 9.45
N MET A 65 29.96 -5.91 8.14
CA MET A 65 30.42 -6.82 7.09
C MET A 65 31.42 -6.11 6.15
N PRO A 66 32.68 -5.91 6.58
CA PRO A 66 33.68 -5.24 5.76
C PRO A 66 33.97 -6.08 4.50
N CYS A 67 33.56 -5.57 3.34
CA CYS A 67 33.80 -6.18 2.04
C CYS A 67 33.98 -5.11 0.95
N GLN A 68 34.55 -5.52 -0.18
CA GLN A 68 34.68 -4.68 -1.37
C GLN A 68 33.72 -5.18 -2.44
N LEU A 69 32.70 -4.38 -2.76
CA LEU A 69 31.75 -4.73 -3.82
C LEU A 69 32.44 -4.75 -5.18
N LYS A 70 32.09 -5.72 -6.02
CA LYS A 70 32.65 -5.89 -7.37
C LYS A 70 32.23 -4.78 -8.34
N HIS A 71 31.03 -4.22 -8.12
CA HIS A 71 30.41 -3.23 -9.00
C HIS A 71 30.54 -1.80 -8.45
N PRO A 72 30.46 -0.77 -9.32
CA PRO A 72 30.66 0.63 -8.90
C PRO A 72 29.64 1.10 -7.86
N LEU A 73 30.13 1.87 -6.90
CA LEU A 73 29.35 2.59 -5.89
C LEU A 73 29.05 4.03 -6.34
N GLU A 74 28.00 4.61 -5.77
CA GLU A 74 27.72 6.05 -5.93
C GLU A 74 28.80 6.90 -5.24
N PRO A 75 29.49 7.82 -5.95
CA PRO A 75 30.42 8.76 -5.31
C PRO A 75 29.66 9.81 -4.47
N ASP A 76 30.37 10.52 -3.60
CA ASP A 76 29.80 11.68 -2.92
C ASP A 76 29.36 12.75 -3.93
N GLY A 77 28.21 13.36 -3.69
CA GLY A 77 27.68 14.41 -4.54
C GLY A 77 26.16 14.53 -4.47
N ALA A 78 25.60 15.39 -5.31
CA ALA A 78 24.21 15.81 -5.23
C ALA A 78 23.20 14.65 -5.32
N ARG A 79 23.47 13.61 -6.13
CA ARG A 79 22.59 12.44 -6.24
C ARG A 79 22.61 11.61 -4.97
N TRP A 80 23.80 11.35 -4.41
CA TRP A 80 23.95 10.66 -3.14
C TRP A 80 23.24 11.42 -2.00
N ASP A 81 23.50 12.73 -1.88
CA ASP A 81 22.89 13.58 -0.86
C ASP A 81 21.35 13.58 -0.98
N SER A 82 20.83 13.58 -2.21
CA SER A 82 19.40 13.51 -2.48
C SER A 82 18.79 12.17 -2.06
N ALA A 83 19.48 11.05 -2.32
CA ALA A 83 19.02 9.72 -1.90
C ALA A 83 18.97 9.60 -0.37
N VAL A 84 20.00 10.07 0.32
CA VAL A 84 20.08 10.08 1.79
C VAL A 84 18.99 10.98 2.40
N ASP A 85 18.82 12.21 1.90
CA ASP A 85 17.76 13.12 2.37
C ASP A 85 16.37 12.52 2.13
N PHE A 86 16.12 11.93 0.97
CA PHE A 86 14.85 11.30 0.65
C PHE A 86 14.52 10.15 1.61
N ARG A 87 15.48 9.24 1.85
CA ARG A 87 15.33 8.14 2.80
C ARG A 87 15.10 8.65 4.23
N ASN A 88 15.81 9.69 4.65
CA ASN A 88 15.63 10.31 5.96
C ASN A 88 14.25 10.94 6.12
N ARG A 89 13.72 11.58 5.08
CA ARG A 89 12.37 12.14 5.09
C ARG A 89 11.30 11.06 5.18
N LEU A 90 11.45 9.95 4.45
CA LEU A 90 10.57 8.79 4.55
C LEU A 90 10.59 8.21 5.97
N HIS A 91 11.78 8.04 6.54
CA HIS A 91 11.93 7.56 7.92
C HIS A 91 11.28 8.49 8.95
N ARG A 92 11.52 9.81 8.86
CA ARG A 92 10.91 10.80 9.76
C ARG A 92 9.39 10.82 9.65
N TRP A 93 8.87 10.70 8.43
CA TRP A 93 7.44 10.66 8.18
C TRP A 93 6.78 9.44 8.84
N GLN A 94 7.39 8.25 8.69
CA GLN A 94 6.93 7.02 9.34
C GLN A 94 7.01 7.11 10.88
N ASN A 95 8.05 7.78 11.39
CA ASN A 95 8.31 7.95 12.82
C ASN A 95 7.81 9.30 13.36
N TYR A 96 6.67 9.77 12.87
CA TYR A 96 6.11 11.09 13.20
C TYR A 96 5.82 11.28 14.70
N ILE A 97 5.69 10.21 15.48
CA ILE A 97 5.55 10.27 16.94
C ILE A 97 6.80 10.92 17.56
N VAL A 98 7.99 10.61 17.03
CA VAL A 98 9.28 11.11 17.52
C VAL A 98 9.66 12.42 16.82
N TYR A 99 9.47 12.48 15.50
CA TYR A 99 9.95 13.60 14.67
C TYR A 99 8.91 14.68 14.38
N GLY A 100 7.68 14.49 14.86
CA GLY A 100 6.55 15.38 14.59
C GLY A 100 5.83 15.07 13.26
N ILE A 101 4.62 15.62 13.13
CA ILE A 101 3.83 15.51 11.90
C ILE A 101 4.51 16.33 10.80
N SER A 102 4.75 15.67 9.67
CA SER A 102 5.29 16.26 8.44
C SER A 102 4.50 15.75 7.22
N PRO A 103 4.47 16.49 6.11
CA PRO A 103 3.89 16.02 4.85
C PRO A 103 4.56 14.74 4.36
N HIS A 104 3.82 13.87 3.67
CA HIS A 104 4.41 12.66 3.11
C HIS A 104 5.41 13.03 2.00
N PRO A 105 6.66 12.51 2.01
CA PRO A 105 7.66 12.87 1.00
C PRO A 105 7.25 12.53 -0.43
N LEU A 106 6.38 11.53 -0.62
CA LEU A 106 5.85 11.11 -1.91
C LEU A 106 4.62 11.89 -2.40
N ASP A 107 4.04 12.76 -1.57
CA ASP A 107 2.88 13.56 -1.98
C ASP A 107 3.30 14.64 -2.99
N ASP A 108 4.28 15.47 -2.62
CA ASP A 108 4.85 16.55 -3.44
C ASP A 108 6.37 16.52 -3.36
N TYR A 109 6.99 15.50 -3.96
CA TYR A 109 8.44 15.35 -3.91
C TYR A 109 9.17 16.43 -4.70
N GLU A 110 10.36 16.82 -4.22
CA GLU A 110 11.23 17.75 -4.92
C GLU A 110 11.76 17.15 -6.23
N PRO A 111 12.03 17.96 -7.28
CA PRO A 111 12.51 17.45 -8.56
C PRO A 111 13.76 16.55 -8.47
N ARG A 112 14.65 16.81 -7.50
CA ARG A 112 15.85 16.00 -7.27
C ARG A 112 15.57 14.57 -6.77
N PHE A 113 14.35 14.26 -6.33
CA PHE A 113 13.94 12.91 -5.94
C PHE A 113 13.29 12.12 -7.08
N THR A 114 13.02 12.76 -8.23
CA THR A 114 12.29 12.15 -9.35
C THR A 114 12.95 10.87 -9.85
N GLU A 115 14.28 10.83 -9.87
CA GLU A 115 15.03 9.65 -10.35
C GLU A 115 14.85 8.40 -9.46
N PHE A 116 14.40 8.56 -8.22
CA PHE A 116 14.14 7.45 -7.29
C PHE A 116 12.68 6.98 -7.30
N VAL A 117 11.79 7.74 -7.95
CA VAL A 117 10.33 7.54 -7.90
C VAL A 117 9.81 7.15 -9.27
N GLN A 118 9.30 5.92 -9.37
CA GLN A 118 8.69 5.38 -10.57
C GLN A 118 7.16 5.34 -10.42
N ARG A 119 6.47 5.52 -11.53
CA ARG A 119 5.03 5.26 -11.67
C ARG A 119 4.85 3.99 -12.51
N PRO A 120 4.68 2.81 -11.88
CA PRO A 120 4.73 1.52 -12.58
C PRO A 120 3.85 1.42 -13.83
N LYS A 121 2.69 2.06 -13.84
CA LYS A 121 1.78 2.11 -15.00
C LYS A 121 2.40 2.69 -16.29
N ASP A 122 3.48 3.47 -16.16
CA ASP A 122 4.17 4.12 -17.28
C ASP A 122 5.36 3.29 -17.80
N PHE A 123 5.64 2.11 -17.20
CA PHE A 123 6.77 1.24 -17.55
C PHE A 123 6.28 -0.15 -17.99
N SER A 124 7.16 -0.86 -18.71
CA SER A 124 6.94 -2.29 -18.97
C SER A 124 7.08 -3.09 -17.68
N PHE A 125 6.26 -4.13 -17.50
CA PHE A 125 6.35 -5.02 -16.36
C PHE A 125 7.72 -5.70 -16.30
N GLU A 126 8.33 -5.68 -15.12
CA GLU A 126 9.60 -6.33 -14.78
C GLU A 126 9.42 -7.11 -13.48
N ARG A 127 9.78 -8.39 -13.48
CA ARG A 127 9.63 -9.25 -12.30
C ARG A 127 10.53 -8.73 -11.18
N ARG A 128 10.09 -8.87 -9.94
CA ARG A 128 10.82 -8.47 -8.73
C ARG A 128 12.23 -9.06 -8.70
N LEU A 129 12.40 -10.31 -9.10
CA LEU A 129 13.71 -10.97 -9.15
C LEU A 129 14.67 -10.34 -10.17
N ASP A 130 14.14 -9.73 -11.22
CA ASP A 130 14.93 -9.05 -12.26
C ASP A 130 15.31 -7.62 -11.82
N ARG A 131 14.60 -7.06 -10.83
CA ARG A 131 14.85 -5.71 -10.27
C ARG A 131 15.91 -5.67 -9.16
N ARG A 132 16.42 -6.82 -8.75
CA ARG A 132 17.41 -6.93 -7.67
C ARG A 132 18.74 -6.32 -8.09
N VAL A 133 19.45 -5.73 -7.14
CA VAL A 133 20.77 -5.14 -7.38
C VAL A 133 21.86 -6.12 -6.99
N ASP A 134 22.79 -6.37 -7.91
CA ASP A 134 23.98 -7.17 -7.63
C ASP A 134 24.89 -6.42 -6.65
N VAL A 135 25.04 -6.99 -5.45
CA VAL A 135 25.90 -6.54 -4.35
C VAL A 135 27.00 -7.57 -4.07
N SER A 136 27.39 -8.35 -5.07
CA SER A 136 28.49 -9.31 -4.95
C SER A 136 29.79 -8.61 -4.59
N SER A 137 30.61 -9.28 -3.80
CA SER A 137 31.85 -8.74 -3.23
C SER A 137 33.00 -9.74 -3.34
N ASP A 138 34.16 -9.35 -2.81
CA ASP A 138 35.29 -10.24 -2.57
C ASP A 138 34.97 -11.38 -1.59
N VAL A 139 33.99 -11.18 -0.69
CA VAL A 139 33.54 -12.19 0.29
C VAL A 139 32.41 -13.05 -0.29
N TYR A 140 31.44 -12.45 -0.97
CA TYR A 140 30.28 -13.14 -1.53
C TYR A 140 30.33 -13.12 -3.05
N GLU A 141 30.59 -14.29 -3.65
CA GLU A 141 30.73 -14.39 -5.09
C GLU A 141 29.47 -13.95 -5.85
N THR A 142 28.30 -14.29 -5.30
CA THR A 142 26.98 -13.95 -5.83
C THR A 142 26.06 -13.54 -4.68
N LEU A 143 25.69 -12.26 -4.63
CA LEU A 143 24.73 -11.73 -3.67
C LEU A 143 23.88 -10.64 -4.33
N PHE A 144 22.57 -10.69 -4.09
CA PHE A 144 21.62 -9.73 -4.64
C PHE A 144 20.82 -9.10 -3.51
N ASP A 145 20.74 -7.77 -3.52
CA ASP A 145 19.84 -7.00 -2.67
C ASP A 145 18.46 -6.94 -3.31
N ASP A 146 17.44 -7.32 -2.54
CA ASP A 146 16.03 -7.31 -2.92
C ASP A 146 15.21 -6.24 -2.17
N CYS A 147 15.87 -5.46 -1.31
CA CYS A 147 15.30 -4.36 -0.52
C CYS A 147 15.49 -2.98 -1.19
N ASN A 148 16.15 -2.93 -2.36
CA ASN A 148 16.36 -1.72 -3.15
C ASN A 148 15.11 -1.22 -3.89
N VAL A 149 14.05 -2.05 -3.94
CA VAL A 149 12.78 -1.72 -4.57
C VAL A 149 11.63 -1.85 -3.58
N GLU A 150 10.90 -0.75 -3.38
CA GLU A 150 9.71 -0.71 -2.53
C GLU A 150 8.48 -0.34 -3.36
N ASP A 151 7.51 -1.25 -3.41
CA ASP A 151 6.23 -1.04 -4.06
C ASP A 151 5.20 -0.51 -3.06
N TYR A 152 4.57 0.62 -3.39
CA TYR A 152 3.56 1.27 -2.57
C TYR A 152 2.18 1.23 -3.25
N TYR A 153 1.19 0.81 -2.48
CA TYR A 153 -0.22 0.74 -2.86
C TYR A 153 -1.04 1.69 -1.98
N SER A 154 -2.29 1.97 -2.35
CA SER A 154 -3.23 2.76 -1.55
C SER A 154 -4.31 1.86 -0.94
N SER A 155 -4.85 2.22 0.21
CA SER A 155 -5.93 1.46 0.86
C SER A 155 -7.15 1.27 -0.04
N TRP A 156 -7.49 2.23 -0.92
CA TRP A 156 -8.61 2.02 -1.85
C TRP A 156 -8.31 0.92 -2.88
N GLN A 157 -7.03 0.68 -3.20
CA GLN A 157 -6.63 -0.40 -4.10
C GLN A 157 -6.87 -1.78 -3.47
N LEU A 158 -7.00 -1.90 -2.14
CA LEU A 158 -7.41 -3.15 -1.48
C LEU A 158 -8.83 -3.54 -1.90
N LEU A 159 -9.75 -2.58 -1.88
CA LEU A 159 -11.14 -2.79 -2.31
C LEU A 159 -11.17 -3.16 -3.80
N PHE A 160 -10.41 -2.44 -4.62
CA PHE A 160 -10.30 -2.75 -6.04
C PHE A 160 -9.72 -4.15 -6.29
N ALA A 161 -8.67 -4.56 -5.55
CA ALA A 161 -8.10 -5.89 -5.63
C ALA A 161 -9.10 -6.96 -5.17
N ALA A 162 -9.90 -6.69 -4.15
CA ALA A 162 -10.94 -7.59 -3.68
C ALA A 162 -12.04 -7.79 -4.73
N GLU A 163 -12.50 -6.71 -5.37
CA GLU A 163 -13.44 -6.77 -6.48
C GLU A 163 -12.87 -7.50 -7.69
N LEU A 164 -11.59 -7.30 -8.01
CA LEU A 164 -10.90 -8.07 -9.06
C LEU A 164 -10.83 -9.56 -8.74
N ALA A 165 -10.71 -9.94 -7.47
CA ALA A 165 -10.71 -11.34 -7.07
C ALA A 165 -12.08 -11.99 -7.24
N ASP A 166 -13.16 -11.23 -7.02
CA ASP A 166 -14.53 -11.71 -7.26
C ASP A 166 -14.91 -11.69 -8.75
N ALA A 167 -14.27 -10.82 -9.55
CA ALA A 167 -14.37 -10.80 -10.99
C ALA A 167 -13.68 -12.02 -11.62
N GLY A 168 -14.43 -12.90 -12.29
CA GLY A 168 -13.81 -14.02 -13.00
C GLY A 168 -14.72 -15.21 -13.29
N ILE A 169 -14.08 -16.31 -13.66
CA ILE A 169 -14.73 -17.60 -13.90
C ILE A 169 -14.64 -18.41 -12.61
N HIS A 170 -15.76 -18.50 -11.89
CA HIS A 170 -15.86 -19.34 -10.71
C HIS A 170 -16.26 -20.74 -11.13
N MET A 171 -15.37 -21.71 -10.92
CA MET A 171 -15.65 -23.13 -11.10
C MET A 171 -16.00 -23.75 -9.75
N ARG A 172 -17.23 -24.25 -9.60
CA ARG A 172 -17.64 -24.99 -8.40
C ARG A 172 -17.61 -26.48 -8.68
N ILE A 173 -16.73 -27.19 -7.97
CA ILE A 173 -16.55 -28.63 -8.08
C ILE A 173 -16.67 -29.23 -6.67
N ASN A 174 -17.50 -30.25 -6.51
CA ASN A 174 -17.53 -31.02 -5.27
C ASN A 174 -16.32 -31.96 -5.23
N LEU A 175 -15.32 -31.61 -4.42
CA LEU A 175 -14.08 -32.39 -4.28
C LEU A 175 -14.15 -33.45 -3.17
N ALA A 176 -15.33 -33.71 -2.59
CA ALA A 176 -15.48 -34.72 -1.53
C ALA A 176 -15.11 -36.14 -1.99
N ASP A 177 -15.25 -36.44 -3.28
CA ASP A 177 -14.80 -37.68 -3.90
C ASP A 177 -13.36 -37.53 -4.44
N ARG A 178 -12.44 -38.38 -3.96
CA ARG A 178 -11.02 -38.39 -4.38
C ARG A 178 -10.84 -38.61 -5.88
N ASN A 179 -11.70 -39.39 -6.53
CA ASN A 179 -11.62 -39.62 -7.97
C ASN A 179 -12.02 -38.36 -8.75
N ILE A 180 -13.04 -37.64 -8.28
CA ILE A 180 -13.47 -36.36 -8.85
C ILE A 180 -12.38 -35.31 -8.66
N ALA A 181 -11.77 -35.24 -7.46
CA ALA A 181 -10.68 -34.32 -7.18
C ALA A 181 -9.47 -34.54 -8.12
N ARG A 182 -9.05 -35.80 -8.28
CA ARG A 182 -7.92 -36.17 -9.15
C ARG A 182 -8.23 -35.93 -10.63
N ALA A 183 -9.47 -36.17 -11.05
CA ALA A 183 -9.91 -35.88 -12.42
C ALA A 183 -9.95 -34.38 -12.71
N ALA A 184 -10.40 -33.58 -11.74
CA ALA A 184 -10.42 -32.12 -11.83
C ALA A 184 -9.00 -31.54 -11.91
N GLU A 185 -8.10 -31.98 -11.04
CA GLU A 185 -6.68 -31.61 -11.05
C GLU A 185 -6.04 -31.93 -12.42
N LYS A 186 -6.25 -33.14 -12.94
CA LYS A 186 -5.74 -33.54 -14.27
C LYS A 186 -6.31 -32.68 -15.40
N ALA A 187 -7.60 -32.35 -15.37
CA ALA A 187 -8.23 -31.49 -16.37
C ALA A 187 -7.64 -30.07 -16.34
N ILE A 188 -7.47 -29.49 -15.15
CA ILE A 188 -6.86 -28.16 -14.96
C ILE A 188 -5.43 -28.14 -15.49
N HIS A 189 -4.60 -29.14 -15.15
CA HIS A 189 -3.23 -29.25 -15.68
C HIS A 189 -3.18 -29.40 -17.21
N GLN A 190 -4.24 -29.90 -17.82
CA GLN A 190 -4.37 -30.05 -19.27
C GLN A 190 -5.04 -28.84 -19.95
N GLY A 191 -5.32 -27.76 -19.20
CA GLY A 191 -5.99 -26.57 -19.71
C GLY A 191 -7.45 -26.80 -20.08
N ARG A 192 -8.13 -27.77 -19.44
CA ARG A 192 -9.54 -28.11 -19.71
C ARG A 192 -10.42 -27.83 -18.51
N ILE A 193 -11.68 -27.50 -18.77
CA ILE A 193 -12.72 -27.41 -17.73
C ILE A 193 -13.06 -28.84 -17.27
N PRO A 194 -13.02 -29.14 -15.95
CA PRO A 194 -13.39 -30.46 -15.46
C PRO A 194 -14.85 -30.82 -15.76
N ALA A 195 -15.12 -32.08 -16.10
CA ALA A 195 -16.47 -32.55 -16.39
C ALA A 195 -17.37 -32.48 -15.14
N GLY A 196 -18.64 -32.08 -15.32
CA GLY A 196 -19.60 -31.93 -14.22
C GLY A 196 -19.46 -30.64 -13.40
N THR A 197 -18.58 -29.73 -13.81
CA THR A 197 -18.38 -28.43 -13.17
C THR A 197 -19.50 -27.46 -13.56
N SER A 198 -20.16 -26.85 -12.58
CA SER A 198 -20.92 -25.62 -12.85
C SER A 198 -19.92 -24.46 -12.90
N SER A 199 -19.84 -23.80 -14.06
CA SER A 199 -19.08 -22.58 -14.23
C SER A 199 -20.04 -21.39 -14.18
N ALA A 200 -19.68 -20.38 -13.38
CA ALA A 200 -20.36 -19.10 -13.36
C ALA A 200 -19.35 -18.03 -13.79
N PHE A 201 -19.71 -17.26 -14.80
CA PHE A 201 -18.95 -16.09 -15.21
C PHE A 201 -19.52 -14.88 -14.47
N ASN A 202 -18.73 -14.29 -13.58
CA ASN A 202 -19.13 -13.05 -12.91
C ASN A 202 -18.32 -11.88 -13.47
N PHE A 203 -18.94 -11.13 -14.37
CA PHE A 203 -18.36 -9.91 -14.96
C PHE A 203 -18.86 -8.63 -14.30
N LEU A 204 -19.90 -8.69 -13.45
CA LEU A 204 -20.46 -7.52 -12.77
C LEU A 204 -19.42 -6.81 -11.88
N PRO A 205 -18.60 -7.53 -11.07
CA PRO A 205 -17.54 -6.91 -10.27
C PRO A 205 -16.48 -6.22 -11.14
N ALA A 206 -16.16 -6.76 -12.33
CA ALA A 206 -15.21 -6.11 -13.24
C ALA A 206 -15.69 -4.73 -13.73
N HIS A 207 -16.99 -4.59 -13.98
CA HIS A 207 -17.59 -3.31 -14.34
C HIS A 207 -17.64 -2.34 -13.15
N ALA A 208 -18.00 -2.84 -11.96
CA ALA A 208 -17.97 -2.06 -10.73
C ALA A 208 -16.55 -1.56 -10.41
N ALA A 209 -15.54 -2.43 -10.48
CA ALA A 209 -14.13 -2.13 -10.25
C ALA A 209 -13.59 -1.08 -11.25
N ARG A 210 -13.94 -1.19 -12.54
CA ARG A 210 -13.55 -0.19 -13.55
C ARG A 210 -14.17 1.18 -13.29
N ASN A 211 -15.46 1.22 -12.96
CA ASN A 211 -16.12 2.46 -12.59
C ASN A 211 -15.51 3.03 -11.30
N PHE A 212 -15.18 2.19 -10.33
CA PHE A 212 -14.51 2.57 -9.10
C PHE A 212 -13.14 3.20 -9.35
N ALA A 213 -12.30 2.57 -10.18
CA ALA A 213 -11.01 3.12 -10.58
C ALA A 213 -11.11 4.45 -11.35
N SER A 214 -12.22 4.71 -12.05
CA SER A 214 -12.45 5.99 -12.72
C SER A 214 -12.58 7.18 -11.74
N HIS A 215 -12.84 6.89 -10.46
CA HIS A 215 -12.89 7.87 -9.37
C HIS A 215 -11.56 7.97 -8.58
N GLU A 216 -10.42 7.55 -9.15
CA GLU A 216 -9.09 7.54 -8.50
C GLU A 216 -8.80 8.81 -7.68
N LYS A 217 -9.03 10.01 -8.24
CA LYS A 217 -8.79 11.27 -7.51
C LYS A 217 -9.64 11.40 -6.25
N ALA A 218 -10.93 11.03 -6.32
CA ALA A 218 -11.84 11.09 -5.18
C ALA A 218 -11.44 10.07 -4.10
N LEU A 219 -11.06 8.86 -4.52
CA LEU A 219 -10.57 7.83 -3.62
C LEU A 219 -9.27 8.25 -2.93
N ASP A 220 -8.33 8.83 -3.69
CA ASP A 220 -7.09 9.37 -3.13
C ASP A 220 -7.34 10.47 -2.11
N ALA A 221 -8.30 11.36 -2.36
CA ALA A 221 -8.65 12.41 -1.43
C ALA A 221 -9.23 11.88 -0.11
N VAL A 222 -10.06 10.85 -0.18
CA VAL A 222 -10.61 10.18 1.01
C VAL A 222 -9.48 9.52 1.80
N VAL A 223 -8.59 8.77 1.13
CA VAL A 223 -7.48 8.09 1.80
C VAL A 223 -6.51 9.11 2.42
N TRP A 224 -6.14 10.16 1.68
CA TRP A 224 -5.26 11.23 2.17
C TRP A 224 -5.87 11.94 3.39
N PHE A 225 -7.15 12.31 3.32
CA PHE A 225 -7.87 12.94 4.42
C PHE A 225 -7.90 12.06 5.66
N ALA A 226 -8.29 10.79 5.51
CA ALA A 226 -8.42 9.85 6.61
C ALA A 226 -7.07 9.60 7.29
N GLU A 227 -6.00 9.48 6.50
CA GLU A 227 -4.65 9.28 7.03
C GLU A 227 -4.14 10.51 7.79
N GLU A 228 -4.26 11.73 7.24
CA GLU A 228 -3.84 12.94 7.94
C GLU A 228 -4.65 13.19 9.21
N ARG A 229 -5.96 12.94 9.17
CA ARG A 229 -6.83 13.04 10.34
C ARG A 229 -6.44 12.03 11.42
N SER A 230 -6.13 10.80 11.04
CA SER A 230 -5.64 9.77 11.96
C SER A 230 -4.30 10.16 12.60
N ARG A 231 -3.35 10.68 11.83
CA ARG A 231 -2.05 11.15 12.36
C ARG A 231 -2.21 12.29 13.36
N MET A 232 -3.14 13.21 13.10
CA MET A 232 -3.48 14.27 14.03
C MET A 232 -4.07 13.72 15.34
N LEU A 233 -5.00 12.78 15.27
CA LEU A 233 -5.55 12.13 16.46
C LEU A 233 -4.47 11.40 17.26
N SER A 234 -3.58 10.68 16.57
CA SER A 234 -2.44 9.99 17.19
C SER A 234 -1.50 10.95 17.91
N LYS A 235 -1.26 12.16 17.37
CA LYS A 235 -0.49 13.20 18.05
C LYS A 235 -1.16 13.65 19.33
N ILE A 236 -2.48 13.92 19.32
CA ILE A 236 -3.23 14.29 20.53
C ILE A 236 -3.15 13.15 21.55
N THR A 237 -3.38 11.91 21.11
CA THR A 237 -3.30 10.71 21.97
C THR A 237 -1.94 10.56 22.65
N THR A 238 -0.86 10.83 21.92
CA THR A 238 0.52 10.75 22.44
C THR A 238 0.78 11.82 23.50
N GLN A 239 0.23 13.03 23.35
CA GLN A 239 0.35 14.10 24.34
C GLN A 239 -0.30 13.75 25.69
N HIS A 240 -1.28 12.84 25.69
CA HIS A 240 -1.95 12.32 26.88
C HIS A 240 -1.24 11.08 27.48
N GLY A 241 -0.06 10.71 27.01
CA GLY A 241 0.69 9.55 27.51
C GLY A 241 0.22 8.19 26.95
N GLY A 242 -0.65 8.20 25.94
CA GLY A 242 -1.20 7.00 25.32
C GLY A 242 -2.36 6.35 26.10
N GLY A 243 -3.11 5.48 25.43
CA GLY A 243 -4.22 4.72 26.05
C GLY A 243 -5.60 5.32 25.82
N ARG A 244 -6.57 4.95 26.66
CA ARG A 244 -7.94 5.46 26.59
C ARG A 244 -7.98 6.84 27.23
N PHE A 245 -8.32 7.85 26.44
CA PHE A 245 -8.52 9.21 26.91
C PHE A 245 -9.83 9.76 26.33
N ARG A 246 -10.33 10.83 26.94
CA ARG A 246 -11.43 11.61 26.38
C ARG A 246 -10.88 12.98 26.02
N LEU A 247 -11.21 13.44 24.83
CA LEU A 247 -10.93 14.81 24.43
C LEU A 247 -11.71 15.75 25.35
N SER A 248 -11.03 16.77 25.87
CA SER A 248 -11.73 17.92 26.45
C SER A 248 -12.58 18.62 25.37
N PRO A 249 -13.61 19.39 25.74
CA PRO A 249 -14.43 20.12 24.75
C PRO A 249 -13.60 21.02 23.83
N ALA A 250 -12.53 21.62 24.35
CA ALA A 250 -11.61 22.45 23.56
C ALA A 250 -10.80 21.63 22.55
N GLU A 251 -10.28 20.47 22.97
CA GLU A 251 -9.55 19.56 22.07
C GLU A 251 -10.47 18.93 21.03
N GLY A 252 -11.72 18.61 21.41
CA GLY A 252 -12.75 18.15 20.48
C GLY A 252 -13.03 19.18 19.40
N ALA A 253 -13.30 20.44 19.79
CA ALA A 253 -13.52 21.52 18.84
C ALA A 253 -12.28 21.78 17.94
N GLN A 254 -11.07 21.70 18.49
CA GLN A 254 -9.84 21.83 17.72
C GLN A 254 -9.67 20.69 16.71
N TYR A 255 -9.94 19.46 17.12
CA TYR A 255 -9.87 18.28 16.26
C TYR A 255 -10.90 18.34 15.12
N GLU A 256 -12.12 18.79 15.41
CA GLU A 256 -13.16 19.01 14.41
C GLU A 256 -12.78 20.10 13.41
N GLN A 257 -12.33 21.26 13.88
CA GLN A 257 -11.90 22.36 13.02
C GLN A 257 -10.76 21.92 12.09
N ALA A 258 -9.74 21.26 12.64
CA ALA A 258 -8.64 20.76 11.83
C ALA A 258 -9.09 19.66 10.86
N GLY A 259 -10.11 18.87 11.20
CA GLY A 259 -10.78 17.96 10.27
C GLY A 259 -11.41 18.71 9.09
N GLN A 260 -12.14 19.80 9.33
CA GLN A 260 -12.70 20.63 8.26
C GLN A 260 -11.60 21.23 7.37
N ASP A 261 -10.53 21.73 7.97
CA ASP A 261 -9.38 22.28 7.24
C ASP A 261 -8.71 21.22 6.36
N LEU A 262 -8.53 19.99 6.88
CA LEU A 262 -7.99 18.86 6.13
C LEU A 262 -8.91 18.44 4.97
N ALA A 263 -10.23 18.46 5.17
CA ALA A 263 -11.18 18.16 4.10
C ALA A 263 -11.07 19.19 2.96
N LEU A 264 -11.02 20.48 3.29
CA LEU A 264 -10.81 21.55 2.30
C LEU A 264 -9.46 21.42 1.58
N ALA A 265 -8.39 21.11 2.33
CA ALA A 265 -7.06 20.88 1.76
C ALA A 265 -7.05 19.67 0.81
N SER A 266 -7.72 18.58 1.17
CA SER A 266 -7.85 17.38 0.35
C SER A 266 -8.63 17.67 -0.95
N ALA A 267 -9.79 18.34 -0.85
CA ALA A 267 -10.60 18.73 -2.01
C ALA A 267 -9.77 19.59 -2.99
N LYS A 268 -9.04 20.57 -2.46
CA LYS A 268 -8.14 21.41 -3.25
C LYS A 268 -7.01 20.61 -3.90
N ARG A 269 -6.34 19.74 -3.14
CA ARG A 269 -5.21 18.92 -3.60
C ARG A 269 -5.58 18.04 -4.78
N PHE A 270 -6.73 17.37 -4.69
CA PHE A 270 -7.17 16.42 -5.72
C PHE A 270 -8.14 17.03 -6.74
N SER A 271 -8.42 18.33 -6.65
CA SER A 271 -9.33 19.06 -7.53
C SER A 271 -10.73 18.44 -7.58
N ILE A 272 -11.28 18.11 -6.42
CA ILE A 272 -12.63 17.56 -6.27
C ILE A 272 -13.57 18.69 -5.86
N GLY A 273 -14.79 18.70 -6.40
CA GLY A 273 -15.81 19.65 -5.98
C GLY A 273 -16.10 19.48 -4.48
N GLY A 274 -16.17 20.58 -3.72
CA GLY A 274 -16.37 20.52 -2.27
C GLY A 274 -17.58 19.67 -1.84
N ASN A 275 -18.66 19.69 -2.63
CA ASN A 275 -19.86 18.89 -2.39
C ASN A 275 -19.64 17.38 -2.56
N ASP A 276 -18.78 16.95 -3.49
CA ASP A 276 -18.51 15.54 -3.75
C ASP A 276 -17.70 14.93 -2.59
N LEU A 277 -16.75 15.69 -2.05
CA LEU A 277 -15.95 15.26 -0.92
C LEU A 277 -16.76 15.24 0.39
N GLU A 278 -17.59 16.26 0.65
CA GLU A 278 -18.47 16.24 1.83
C GLU A 278 -19.48 15.10 1.78
N THR A 279 -19.98 14.74 0.60
CA THR A 279 -20.91 13.62 0.41
C THR A 279 -20.22 12.28 0.65
N LEU A 280 -18.93 12.15 0.30
CA LEU A 280 -18.11 10.97 0.55
C LEU A 280 -17.61 10.84 2.00
N ILE A 281 -17.32 11.96 2.68
CA ILE A 281 -16.67 11.97 4.01
C ILE A 281 -17.67 11.98 5.17
N ARG A 282 -18.83 12.64 5.04
CA ARG A 282 -19.79 12.85 6.15
C ARG A 282 -20.18 11.57 6.90
N PRO A 283 -20.43 10.42 6.23
CA PRO A 283 -20.72 9.18 6.94
C PRO A 283 -19.58 8.72 7.87
N ASN A 284 -18.31 8.94 7.48
CA ASN A 284 -17.14 8.48 8.24
C ASN A 284 -16.88 9.31 9.51
N CYS A 285 -17.29 10.59 9.52
CA CYS A 285 -17.13 11.44 10.71
C CYS A 285 -18.11 11.07 11.84
N GLU A 286 -19.31 10.60 11.50
CA GLU A 286 -20.33 10.21 12.46
C GLU A 286 -20.03 8.84 13.07
N THR A 287 -19.58 7.86 12.27
CA THR A 287 -19.31 6.48 12.75
C THR A 287 -18.09 6.37 13.68
N GLU A 288 -17.05 7.20 13.51
CA GLU A 288 -15.87 7.20 14.39
C GLU A 288 -16.16 7.77 15.79
N LEU A 289 -17.04 8.77 15.88
CA LEU A 289 -17.48 9.35 17.15
C LEU A 289 -18.45 8.42 17.88
N GLU A 290 -19.33 7.74 17.15
CA GLU A 290 -20.23 6.72 17.70
C GLU A 290 -19.46 5.50 18.24
N GLY A 291 -18.43 5.02 17.54
CA GLY A 291 -17.57 3.93 18.04
C GLY A 291 -16.82 4.27 19.33
N LEU A 292 -16.41 5.54 19.52
CA LEU A 292 -15.83 6.04 20.76
C LEU A 292 -16.87 6.20 21.89
N ALA A 293 -18.13 6.50 21.54
CA ALA A 293 -19.24 6.60 22.47
C ALA A 293 -19.82 5.24 22.90
N GLU A 294 -19.95 4.27 21.99
CA GLU A 294 -20.49 2.93 22.29
C GLU A 294 -19.54 2.07 23.14
N GLY A 295 -18.23 2.31 23.03
CA GLY A 295 -17.24 1.77 23.99
C GLY A 295 -17.47 2.25 25.43
N SER A 296 -18.26 3.31 25.64
CA SER A 296 -18.64 3.83 26.96
C SER A 296 -19.82 3.10 27.61
N ASN A 297 -20.64 2.37 26.85
CA ASN A 297 -21.82 1.68 27.39
C ASN A 297 -21.58 0.20 27.74
N ARG A 298 -20.45 -0.38 27.33
CA ARG A 298 -20.09 -1.79 27.64
C ARG A 298 -19.21 -1.98 28.87
N SER A 299 -18.94 -0.94 29.66
CA SER A 299 -18.20 -1.03 30.93
C SER A 299 -19.04 -0.67 32.17
N LEU A 300 -20.36 -0.66 32.03
CA LEU A 300 -21.32 -0.50 33.14
C LEU A 300 -22.39 -1.60 33.09
N THR A 301 -21.95 -2.86 33.07
CA THR A 301 -22.71 -4.05 33.48
C THR A 301 -21.76 -5.10 33.99
#